data_AF-A0A7Y8LFI6-F1
#
_entry.id   AF-A0A7Y8LFI6-F1
#
_cell.length_a   1.000
_cell.length_b   1.000
_cell.length_c   1.000
_cell.angle_alpha   90.00
_cell.angle_beta   90.00
_cell.angle_gamma   90.00
#
_symmetry.space_group_name_H-M   'P 1'
#
loop_
_entity.id
_entity.type
_entity.pdbx_description
1 polymer ?
#
loop_
_entity_poly.entity_id
_entity_poly.type
_entity_poly.pdbx_seq_one_letter_code
_entity_poly.pdbx_strand_id
1 'polypeptide(L)'
;MLEINKWILVLAINFFILLFILNAILFKPIMRIFKEREDTVKGALDAAKEMSNKREEEIARLNRELLEARTKAKEVFDALKAEGLNRQKEVISATTVEATAMLEKAKAEIRAEAEKARSSLRAEVDKFSDEIVRKLVKV
;
A
#
# COMPACT_ATOMS: atom_id res chain seq x y z
N MET A 1 -63.37 68.40 36.45
CA MET A 1 -61.91 68.59 36.61
C MET A 1 -61.34 67.28 37.11
N LEU A 2 -60.31 66.74 36.46
CA LEU A 2 -59.56 65.60 37.00
C LEU A 2 -58.83 66.10 38.25
N GLU A 3 -59.40 65.87 39.43
CA GLU A 3 -58.69 66.14 40.68
C GLU A 3 -57.59 65.10 40.81
N ILE A 4 -56.36 65.50 40.49
CA ILE A 4 -55.15 64.70 40.70
C ILE A 4 -54.96 64.60 42.22
N ASN A 5 -55.58 63.57 42.80
CA ASN A 5 -55.46 63.27 44.21
C ASN A 5 -54.17 62.50 44.48
N LYS A 6 -53.54 62.77 45.64
CA LYS A 6 -52.29 62.11 46.10
C LYS A 6 -52.36 60.58 46.05
N TRP A 7 -53.57 60.01 46.14
CA TRP A 7 -53.83 58.58 46.01
C TRP A 7 -53.41 57.97 44.66
N ILE A 8 -53.61 58.69 43.55
CA ILE A 8 -53.22 58.22 42.21
C ILE A 8 -51.69 58.08 42.13
N LEU A 9 -50.96 59.00 42.77
CA LEU A 9 -49.50 58.96 42.83
C LEU A 9 -49.01 57.71 43.61
N VAL A 10 -49.65 57.39 44.73
CA VAL A 10 -49.35 56.19 45.53
C VAL A 10 -49.63 54.92 44.74
N LEU A 11 -50.76 54.86 44.03
CA LEU A 11 -51.12 53.72 43.18
C LEU A 11 -50.12 53.53 42.02
N ALA A 12 -49.68 54.62 41.39
CA ALA A 12 -48.68 54.58 40.34
C ALA A 12 -47.34 54.04 40.86
N ILE A 13 -46.88 54.52 42.03
CA ILE A 13 -45.66 54.02 42.67
C ILE A 13 -45.78 52.52 42.99
N ASN A 14 -46.93 52.08 43.54
CA ASN A 14 -47.17 50.67 43.83
C ASN A 14 -47.16 49.80 42.55
N PHE A 15 -47.78 50.28 41.47
CA PHE A 15 -47.76 49.61 40.17
C PHE A 15 -46.34 49.46 39.62
N PHE A 16 -45.52 50.52 39.67
CA PHE A 16 -44.12 50.44 39.24
C PHE A 16 -43.30 49.48 40.11
N ILE A 17 -43.47 49.50 41.44
CA ILE A 17 -42.81 48.54 42.33
C ILE A 17 -43.18 47.10 41.95
N LEU A 18 -44.47 46.82 41.75
CA LEU A 18 -44.94 45.50 41.33
C LEU A 18 -44.37 45.11 39.97
N LEU A 19 -44.30 46.05 39.02
CA LEU A 19 -43.74 45.83 37.69
C LEU A 19 -42.24 45.50 37.74
N PHE A 20 -41.47 46.17 38.60
CA PHE A 20 -40.06 45.85 38.82
C PHE A 20 -39.87 44.45 39.44
N ILE A 21 -40.68 44.11 40.44
CA ILE A 21 -40.68 42.78 41.06
C ILE A 21 -41.03 41.71 40.03
N LEU A 22 -42.08 41.93 39.23
CA LEU A 22 -42.53 40.99 38.20
C LEU A 22 -41.49 40.82 37.08
N ASN A 23 -40.83 41.91 36.68
CA ASN A 23 -39.73 41.85 35.70
C ASN A 23 -38.57 40.98 36.21
N ALA A 24 -38.19 41.15 37.48
CA ALA A 24 -37.12 40.37 38.10
C ALA A 24 -37.48 38.89 38.29
N ILE A 25 -38.71 38.59 38.74
CA ILE A 25 -39.13 37.24 39.12
C ILE A 25 -39.68 36.43 37.94
N LEU A 26 -40.33 37.04 36.94
CA LEU A 26 -40.99 36.33 35.84
C LEU A 26 -40.26 36.53 34.51
N PHE A 27 -40.14 37.77 34.05
CA PHE A 27 -39.70 38.04 32.67
C PHE A 27 -38.23 37.66 32.44
N LYS A 28 -37.34 38.00 33.39
CA LYS A 28 -35.92 37.61 33.31
C LYS A 28 -35.69 36.10 33.26
N PRO A 29 -36.23 35.27 34.18
CA PRO A 29 -35.99 33.83 34.12
C PRO A 29 -36.66 33.15 32.93
N ILE A 30 -37.85 33.60 32.51
CA ILE A 30 -38.51 33.06 31.30
C ILE A 30 -37.66 33.31 30.06
N MET A 31 -37.17 34.55 29.88
CA MET A 31 -36.31 34.89 28.73
C MET A 31 -35.00 34.08 28.76
N ARG A 32 -34.43 33.86 29.94
CA ARG A 32 -33.24 33.02 30.12
C ARG A 32 -33.50 31.59 29.67
N ILE A 33 -34.62 30.98 30.04
CA ILE A 33 -34.96 29.59 29.63
C ILE A 33 -35.13 29.50 28.12
N PHE A 34 -35.78 30.48 27.48
CA PHE A 34 -35.90 30.49 26.03
C PHE A 34 -34.54 30.59 25.33
N LYS A 35 -33.67 31.48 25.82
CA LYS A 35 -32.32 31.62 25.29
C LYS A 35 -31.47 30.37 25.50
N GLU A 36 -31.54 29.76 26.69
CA GLU A 36 -30.80 28.53 27.01
C GLU A 36 -31.25 27.35 26.13
N ARG A 37 -32.56 27.24 25.85
CA ARG A 37 -33.08 26.27 24.88
C ARG A 37 -32.60 26.54 23.47
N GLU A 38 -32.65 27.79 23.01
CA GLU A 38 -32.18 28.17 21.69
C GLU A 38 -30.69 27.88 21.52
N ASP A 39 -29.86 28.26 22.50
CA ASP A 39 -28.42 28.04 22.50
C ASP A 39 -28.09 26.54 22.54
N THR A 40 -28.83 25.74 23.32
CA THR A 40 -28.65 24.28 23.37
C THR A 40 -28.98 23.63 22.03
N VAL A 41 -30.10 24.00 21.40
CA VAL A 41 -30.53 23.43 20.12
C VAL A 41 -29.58 23.84 19.00
N LYS A 42 -29.18 25.12 18.94
CA LYS A 42 -28.18 25.60 17.97
C LYS A 42 -26.84 24.91 18.18
N GLY A 43 -26.36 24.83 19.41
CA GLY A 43 -25.10 24.14 19.74
C GLY A 43 -25.12 22.67 19.34
N ALA A 44 -26.23 21.96 19.60
CA ALA A 44 -26.37 20.57 19.18
C ALA A 44 -26.38 20.41 17.65
N LEU A 45 -27.05 21.32 16.92
CA LEU A 45 -27.09 21.31 15.46
C LEU A 45 -25.72 21.62 14.86
N ASP A 46 -25.01 22.59 15.41
CA ASP A 46 -23.69 22.98 14.92
C ASP A 46 -22.65 21.88 15.21
N ALA A 47 -22.70 21.26 16.39
CA ALA A 47 -21.88 20.09 16.70
C ALA A 47 -22.17 18.90 15.76
N ALA A 48 -23.44 18.67 15.42
CA ALA A 48 -23.82 17.63 14.47
C ALA A 48 -23.29 17.91 13.05
N LYS A 49 -23.36 19.17 12.59
CA LYS A 49 -22.78 19.59 11.31
C LYS A 49 -21.26 19.44 11.31
N GLU A 50 -20.59 19.88 12.36
CA GLU A 50 -19.13 19.77 12.49
C GLU A 50 -18.69 18.30 12.47
N MET A 51 -19.39 17.42 13.20
CA MET A 51 -19.14 15.98 13.20
C MET A 51 -19.37 15.37 11.80
N SER A 52 -20.39 15.83 11.07
CA SER A 52 -20.65 15.36 9.71
C SER A 52 -19.52 15.77 8.76
N ASN A 53 -19.10 17.04 8.79
CA ASN A 53 -18.01 17.55 7.97
C ASN A 53 -16.70 16.83 8.27
N LYS A 54 -16.37 16.66 9.55
CA LYS A 54 -15.19 15.90 9.99
C LYS A 54 -15.23 14.46 9.47
N ARG A 55 -16.38 13.78 9.56
CA ARG A 55 -16.52 12.43 8.99
C ARG A 55 -16.28 12.40 7.49
N GLU A 56 -16.82 13.37 6.75
CA GLU A 56 -16.66 13.42 5.30
C GLU A 56 -15.20 13.69 4.91
N GLU A 57 -14.52 14.60 5.60
CA GLU A 57 -13.09 14.86 5.45
C GLU A 57 -12.24 13.63 5.76
N GLU A 58 -12.54 12.92 6.84
CA GLU A 58 -11.88 11.68 7.25
C GLU A 58 -12.07 10.57 6.21
N ILE A 59 -13.28 10.37 5.72
CA ILE A 59 -13.57 9.40 4.65
C ILE A 59 -12.82 9.78 3.37
N ALA A 60 -12.79 11.06 3.01
CA ALA A 60 -12.04 11.54 1.85
C ALA A 60 -10.52 11.36 2.03
N ARG A 61 -9.99 11.50 3.25
CA ARG A 61 -8.57 11.22 3.54
C ARG A 61 -8.27 9.72 3.44
N LEU A 62 -9.08 8.87 4.07
CA LEU A 62 -8.94 7.41 4.00
C LEU A 62 -9.00 6.90 2.56
N ASN A 63 -9.93 7.41 1.74
CA ASN A 63 -10.03 7.03 0.33
C ASN A 63 -8.77 7.42 -0.46
N ARG A 64 -8.18 8.59 -0.18
CA ARG A 64 -6.92 9.02 -0.80
C ARG A 64 -5.76 8.13 -0.38
N GLU A 65 -5.60 7.89 0.92
CA GLU A 65 -4.55 7.01 1.45
C GLU A 65 -4.66 5.59 0.89
N LEU A 66 -5.88 5.06 0.76
CA LEU A 66 -6.13 3.74 0.21
C LEU A 66 -5.80 3.66 -1.29
N LEU A 67 -6.12 4.72 -2.05
CA LEU A 67 -5.74 4.82 -3.46
C LEU A 67 -4.22 4.88 -3.62
N GLU A 68 -3.54 5.71 -2.83
CA GLU A 68 -2.08 5.80 -2.84
C GLU A 68 -1.40 4.48 -2.47
N ALA A 69 -1.90 3.80 -1.43
CA ALA A 69 -1.39 2.50 -1.02
C ALA A 69 -1.55 1.45 -2.13
N ARG A 70 -2.70 1.42 -2.83
CA ARG A 70 -2.92 0.53 -3.97
C ARG A 70 -1.98 0.83 -5.14
N THR A 71 -1.77 2.10 -5.45
CA THR A 71 -0.85 2.52 -6.52
C THR A 71 0.58 2.10 -6.19
N LYS A 72 1.07 2.40 -4.98
CA LYS A 72 2.40 1.99 -4.52
C LYS A 72 2.56 0.47 -4.52
N ALA A 73 1.55 -0.27 -4.06
CA ALA A 73 1.57 -1.73 -4.08
C ALA A 73 1.68 -2.27 -5.52
N LYS A 74 0.95 -1.68 -6.46
CA LYS A 74 1.03 -2.04 -7.88
C LYS A 74 2.41 -1.74 -8.46
N GLU A 75 2.97 -0.56 -8.20
CA GLU A 75 4.32 -0.18 -8.64
C GLU A 75 5.38 -1.15 -8.13
N VAL A 76 5.32 -1.50 -6.84
CA VAL A 76 6.23 -2.48 -6.23
C VAL A 76 6.06 -3.86 -6.87
N PHE A 77 4.82 -4.30 -7.08
CA PHE A 77 4.55 -5.59 -7.71
C PHE A 77 5.06 -5.65 -9.16
N ASP A 78 4.83 -4.59 -9.93
CA ASP A 78 5.28 -4.50 -11.33
C ASP A 78 6.83 -4.45 -11.40
N ALA A 79 7.48 -3.76 -10.46
CA ALA A 79 8.94 -3.73 -10.34
C ALA A 79 9.51 -5.13 -9.99
N LEU A 80 8.95 -5.80 -8.99
CA LEU A 80 9.36 -7.17 -8.61
C LEU A 80 9.15 -8.16 -9.75
N LYS A 81 8.04 -8.02 -10.50
CA LYS A 81 7.77 -8.85 -11.67
C LYS A 81 8.80 -8.62 -12.77
N ALA A 82 9.15 -7.36 -13.05
CA ALA A 82 10.17 -7.03 -14.04
C ALA A 82 11.55 -7.56 -13.62
N GLU A 83 11.92 -7.40 -12.35
CA GLU A 83 13.16 -7.95 -11.79
C GLU A 83 13.20 -9.48 -11.91
N GLY A 84 12.12 -10.15 -11.53
CA GLY A 84 12.00 -11.61 -11.65
C GLY A 84 12.14 -12.10 -13.09
N LEU A 85 11.53 -11.42 -14.05
CA LEU A 85 11.66 -11.75 -15.48
C LEU A 85 13.08 -11.52 -16.00
N ASN A 86 13.75 -10.44 -15.58
CA ASN A 86 15.14 -10.19 -15.94
C ASN A 86 16.07 -11.25 -15.35
N ARG A 87 15.90 -11.57 -14.07
CA ARG A 87 16.68 -12.62 -13.41
C ARG A 87 16.46 -13.98 -14.05
N GLN A 88 15.22 -14.31 -14.41
CA GLN A 88 14.92 -15.54 -15.15
C GLN A 88 15.65 -15.58 -16.49
N LYS A 89 15.63 -14.50 -17.26
CA LYS A 89 16.36 -14.41 -18.55
C LYS A 89 17.87 -14.57 -18.36
N GLU A 90 18.45 -13.92 -17.36
CA GLU A 90 19.87 -14.05 -17.04
C GLU A 90 20.23 -15.49 -16.69
N VAL A 91 19.46 -16.14 -15.82
CA VAL A 91 19.73 -17.52 -15.40
C VAL A 91 19.62 -18.47 -16.58
N ILE A 92 18.58 -18.34 -17.42
CA ILE A 92 18.42 -19.17 -18.62
C ILE A 92 19.57 -18.94 -19.60
N SER A 93 19.96 -17.68 -19.83
CA SER A 93 21.07 -17.37 -20.73
C SER A 93 22.39 -17.92 -20.22
N ALA A 94 22.70 -17.74 -18.94
CA ALA A 94 23.91 -18.27 -18.33
C ALA A 94 23.96 -19.80 -18.40
N THR A 95 22.85 -20.46 -18.02
CA THR A 95 22.73 -21.93 -18.09
C THR A 95 22.91 -22.44 -19.53
N THR A 96 22.37 -21.73 -20.52
CA THR A 96 22.51 -22.10 -21.94
C THR A 96 23.97 -21.99 -22.40
N VAL A 97 24.67 -20.94 -21.98
CA VAL A 97 26.10 -20.75 -22.28
C VAL A 97 26.93 -21.85 -21.62
N GLU A 98 26.67 -22.16 -20.35
CA GLU A 98 27.36 -23.24 -19.64
C GLU A 98 27.09 -24.63 -20.27
N ALA A 99 25.84 -24.90 -20.65
CA ALA A 99 25.47 -26.14 -21.30
C ALA A 99 26.14 -26.30 -22.68
N THR A 100 26.19 -25.23 -23.48
CA THR A 100 26.89 -25.26 -24.77
C THR A 100 28.40 -25.43 -24.60
N ALA A 101 29.02 -24.76 -23.62
CA ALA A 101 30.43 -24.95 -23.29
C ALA A 101 30.74 -26.38 -22.82
N MET A 102 29.87 -26.97 -21.99
CA MET A 102 29.98 -28.35 -21.54
C MET A 102 29.88 -29.34 -22.71
N LEU A 103 28.94 -29.13 -23.63
CA LEU A 103 28.79 -29.97 -24.82
C LEU A 103 30.02 -29.89 -25.74
N GLU A 104 30.56 -28.69 -25.98
CA GLU A 104 31.75 -28.52 -26.80
C GLU A 104 32.99 -29.16 -26.15
N LYS A 105 33.14 -29.03 -24.83
CA LYS A 105 34.20 -29.72 -24.09
C LYS A 105 34.08 -31.24 -24.20
N ALA A 106 32.88 -31.80 -23.99
CA ALA A 106 32.64 -33.23 -24.12
C ALA A 106 32.93 -33.74 -25.54
N LYS A 107 32.54 -33.00 -26.58
CA LYS A 107 32.89 -33.34 -27.98
C LYS A 107 34.40 -33.32 -28.21
N ALA A 108 35.12 -32.35 -27.66
CA ALA A 108 36.57 -32.27 -27.77
C ALA A 108 37.26 -33.46 -27.08
N GLU A 109 36.81 -33.82 -25.88
CA GLU A 109 37.29 -34.99 -25.14
C GLU A 109 37.04 -36.30 -25.91
N ILE A 110 35.84 -36.49 -26.48
CA ILE A 110 35.51 -37.66 -27.32
C ILE A 110 36.43 -37.74 -28.53
N ARG A 111 36.71 -36.62 -29.21
CA ARG A 111 37.62 -36.59 -30.36
C ARG A 111 39.04 -36.96 -29.96
N ALA A 112 39.53 -36.43 -28.83
CA ALA A 112 40.85 -36.74 -28.32
C ALA A 112 40.99 -38.23 -27.97
N GLU A 113 39.99 -38.81 -27.29
CA GLU A 113 39.99 -40.23 -26.93
C GLU A 113 39.89 -41.13 -28.17
N ALA A 114 39.10 -40.74 -29.17
CA ALA A 114 39.00 -41.45 -30.44
C ALA A 114 40.33 -41.48 -31.21
N GLU A 115 41.07 -40.38 -31.25
CA GLU A 115 42.40 -40.36 -31.88
C GLU A 115 43.43 -41.18 -31.08
N LYS A 116 43.38 -41.12 -29.75
CA LYS A 116 44.22 -41.95 -28.89
C LYS A 116 43.95 -43.44 -29.11
N ALA A 117 42.68 -43.85 -29.19
CA ALA A 117 42.29 -45.22 -29.50
C ALA A 117 42.75 -45.65 -30.91
N ARG A 118 42.60 -44.78 -31.93
CA ARG A 118 43.12 -45.03 -33.28
C ARG A 118 44.63 -45.23 -33.32
N SER A 119 45.38 -44.38 -32.61
CA SER A 119 46.84 -44.49 -32.54
C SER A 119 47.28 -45.80 -31.86
N SER A 120 46.59 -46.20 -30.79
CA SER A 120 46.85 -47.46 -30.08
C SER A 120 46.56 -48.68 -30.96
N LEU A 121 45.43 -48.65 -31.68
CA LEU A 121 45.06 -49.73 -32.61
C LEU A 121 46.07 -49.86 -33.75
N ARG A 122 46.59 -48.76 -34.31
CA ARG A 122 47.66 -48.81 -35.32
C ARG A 122 48.92 -49.48 -34.77
N ALA A 123 49.35 -49.11 -33.57
CA ALA A 123 50.51 -49.73 -32.92
C ALA A 123 50.30 -51.22 -32.65
N GLU A 124 49.08 -51.65 -32.32
CA GLU A 124 48.74 -53.07 -32.17
C GLU A 124 48.74 -53.80 -33.52
N VAL A 125 48.20 -53.20 -34.58
CA VAL A 125 48.22 -53.77 -35.95
C VAL A 125 49.64 -53.94 -36.47
N ASP A 126 50.53 -52.98 -36.21
CA ASP A 126 51.95 -53.08 -36.59
C ASP A 126 52.62 -54.25 -35.85
N LYS A 127 52.35 -54.42 -34.55
CA LYS A 127 52.84 -55.57 -33.77
C LYS A 127 52.33 -56.90 -34.30
N PHE A 128 51.02 -57.00 -34.60
CA PHE A 128 50.45 -58.22 -35.17
C PHE A 128 51.05 -58.53 -36.54
N SER A 129 51.29 -57.51 -37.37
CA SER A 129 51.93 -57.66 -38.68
C SER A 129 53.35 -58.20 -38.56
N ASP A 130 54.15 -57.67 -37.62
CA ASP A 130 55.49 -58.18 -37.29
C ASP A 130 55.46 -59.63 -36.78
N GLU A 131 54.47 -59.97 -35.96
CA GLU A 131 54.30 -61.31 -35.42
C GLU A 131 53.94 -62.34 -36.50
N ILE A 132 53.06 -61.94 -37.45
CA ILE A 132 52.71 -62.74 -38.63
C ILE A 132 53.94 -62.95 -39.53
N VAL A 133 54.72 -61.91 -39.82
CA VAL A 133 55.94 -62.01 -40.63
C VAL A 133 56.95 -62.95 -39.98
N ARG A 134 57.19 -62.85 -38.67
CA ARG A 134 58.09 -63.78 -37.95
C ARG A 134 57.62 -65.22 -38.02
N LYS A 135 56.30 -65.46 -38.05
CA LYS A 135 55.72 -66.80 -38.10
C LYS A 135 55.73 -67.40 -39.52
N LEU A 136 55.68 -66.57 -40.57
CA LEU A 136 55.81 -66.98 -41.97
C LEU A 136 57.26 -67.17 -42.44
N VAL A 137 58.21 -66.37 -41.93
CA VAL A 137 59.63 -66.45 -42.30
C VAL A 137 60.38 -67.54 -41.52
N LYS A 138 59.83 -68.03 -40.41
CA LYS A 138 60.26 -69.31 -39.82
C LYS A 138 59.69 -70.47 -40.63
N VAL A 139 60.35 -70.74 -41.75
CA VAL A 139 60.49 -72.08 -42.33
C VAL A 139 61.84 -72.62 -41.88
#